data_AF-A0A920UP12-F1
#
_entry.id   AF-A0A920UP12-F1
#
_cell.length_a   1.000
_cell.length_b   1.000
_cell.length_c   1.000
_cell.angle_alpha   90.00
_cell.angle_beta   90.00
_cell.angle_gamma   90.00
#
_symmetry.space_group_name_H-M   'P 1'
#
loop_
_entity.id
_entity.type
_entity.pdbx_description
1 polymer ?
#
loop_
_entity_poly.entity_id
_entity_poly.type
_entity_poly.pdbx_seq_one_letter_code
_entity_poly.pdbx_strand_id
1 'polypeptide(L)'
;MLIDFDVSGKIGTTNGAIPGTAISYLIGAIGSALAGFVGMNIAVRANTRTAVKAVQGLHPALRVAFTSGTVMGISVVSIGLIGVSILYIVFQNYTIVAGFGFGASSIALFARVGGGIYTKAADVGADLVGKIEQGIPEDDPRNPATIADNVGDNVGDVAGMGADLFESYVGSIIATMSLAIVGASALGMSTTMDFDHKLFILPLLIATLGIFASIIGTFLVRTKENASMGKIIMVITYWYNCRGYNSTNWYRYNN
;
A
#
# COMPACT_ATOMS: atom_id res chain seq x y z
N MET A 1 -13.12 9.86 -19.20
CA MET A 1 -12.64 8.51 -19.51
C MET A 1 -12.35 8.44 -21.00
N LEU A 2 -11.11 8.77 -21.38
CA LEU A 2 -10.40 8.41 -22.61
C LEU A 2 -9.06 9.14 -22.50
N ILE A 3 -7.97 8.38 -22.50
CA ILE A 3 -6.62 8.93 -22.64
C ILE A 3 -6.57 9.43 -24.08
N ASP A 4 -6.52 10.75 -24.24
CA ASP A 4 -6.43 11.38 -25.56
C ASP A 4 -5.03 11.13 -26.14
N PHE A 5 -4.91 10.08 -26.94
CA PHE A 5 -3.80 9.84 -27.85
C PHE A 5 -4.22 10.29 -29.25
N ASP A 6 -4.44 11.59 -29.46
CA ASP A 6 -4.60 12.14 -30.81
C ASP A 6 -3.25 12.11 -31.55
N VAL A 7 -2.92 10.96 -32.12
CA VAL A 7 -1.83 10.76 -33.10
C VAL A 7 -2.29 11.14 -34.52
N SER A 8 -3.57 11.49 -34.72
CA SER A 8 -4.19 11.67 -36.05
C SER A 8 -4.44 13.13 -36.42
N GLY A 9 -4.20 14.09 -35.50
CA GLY A 9 -4.27 15.53 -35.75
C GLY A 9 -5.62 16.00 -36.30
N LYS A 10 -6.70 15.29 -35.98
CA LYS A 10 -8.03 15.51 -36.55
C LYS A 10 -9.04 16.08 -35.56
N ILE A 11 -8.61 16.40 -34.35
CA ILE A 11 -9.42 17.15 -33.39
C ILE A 11 -8.73 18.49 -33.14
N GLY A 12 -9.51 19.56 -33.20
CA GLY A 12 -9.04 20.94 -33.28
C GLY A 12 -7.92 21.29 -32.29
N THR A 13 -6.93 21.98 -32.82
CA THR A 13 -5.82 22.64 -32.12
C THR A 13 -6.23 23.17 -30.73
N THR A 14 -5.69 22.53 -29.70
CA THR A 14 -5.21 23.24 -28.51
C THR A 14 -3.72 22.92 -28.35
N ASN A 15 -2.91 23.72 -29.04
CA ASN A 15 -1.52 24.09 -28.75
C ASN A 15 -0.69 23.11 -27.91
N GLY A 16 0.16 22.30 -28.55
CA GLY A 16 1.53 22.01 -28.12
C GLY A 16 1.79 21.61 -26.65
N ALA A 17 0.83 21.05 -25.93
CA ALA A 17 1.02 20.60 -24.57
C ALA A 17 1.60 19.20 -24.59
N ILE A 18 2.79 19.04 -24.01
CA ILE A 18 3.28 17.73 -23.55
C ILE A 18 2.10 17.02 -22.85
N PRO A 19 1.78 15.75 -23.15
CA PRO A 19 0.66 15.07 -22.50
C PRO A 19 1.02 14.86 -21.02
N GLY A 20 0.78 15.89 -20.20
CA GLY A 20 1.16 15.93 -18.79
C GLY A 20 0.48 14.82 -18.01
N THR A 21 -0.73 14.44 -18.42
CA THR A 21 -1.45 13.26 -17.94
C THR A 21 -0.69 11.96 -18.18
N ALA A 22 -0.06 11.78 -19.35
CA ALA A 22 0.73 10.59 -19.68
C ALA A 22 2.05 10.56 -18.88
N ILE A 23 2.70 11.71 -18.68
CA ILE A 23 3.90 11.81 -17.82
C ILE A 23 3.54 11.49 -16.36
N SER A 24 2.47 12.08 -15.86
CA SER A 24 1.94 11.84 -14.52
C SER A 24 1.57 10.36 -14.31
N TYR A 25 0.93 9.75 -15.31
CA TYR A 25 0.65 8.32 -15.35
C TYR A 25 1.93 7.48 -15.23
N LEU A 26 2.95 7.77 -16.04
CA LEU A 26 4.20 7.02 -16.02
C LEU A 26 4.92 7.16 -14.66
N ILE A 27 4.93 8.36 -14.08
CA ILE A 27 5.51 8.61 -12.76
C ILE A 27 4.72 7.85 -11.68
N GLY A 28 3.40 7.76 -11.78
CA GLY A 28 2.55 6.98 -10.87
C GLY A 28 2.80 5.48 -10.97
N ALA A 29 2.92 4.98 -12.19
CA ALA A 29 3.26 3.59 -12.46
C ALA A 29 4.63 3.22 -11.87
N ILE A 30 5.65 4.06 -12.11
CA ILE A 30 6.99 3.87 -11.55
C ILE A 30 6.96 3.97 -10.02
N GLY A 31 6.23 4.94 -9.46
CA GLY A 31 6.08 5.08 -8.01
C GLY A 31 5.47 3.85 -7.35
N SER A 32 4.42 3.29 -7.95
CA SER A 32 3.75 2.06 -7.48
C SER A 32 4.67 0.83 -7.57
N ALA A 33 5.38 0.68 -8.68
CA ALA A 33 6.38 -0.38 -8.83
C ALA A 33 7.52 -0.27 -7.81
N LEU A 34 8.04 0.94 -7.59
CA LEU A 34 9.08 1.22 -6.60
C LEU A 34 8.60 0.94 -5.17
N ALA A 35 7.36 1.31 -4.83
CA ALA A 35 6.76 1.05 -3.53
C ALA A 35 6.73 -0.47 -3.22
N GLY A 36 6.23 -1.27 -4.17
CA GLY A 36 6.23 -2.73 -4.05
C GLY A 36 7.64 -3.33 -3.98
N PHE A 37 8.56 -2.84 -4.82
CA PHE A 37 9.95 -3.31 -4.84
C PHE A 37 10.68 -3.01 -3.52
N VAL A 38 10.57 -1.79 -3.00
CA VAL A 38 11.20 -1.42 -1.72
C VAL A 38 10.65 -2.26 -0.58
N GLY A 39 9.32 -2.46 -0.52
CA GLY A 39 8.69 -3.31 0.49
C GLY A 39 9.22 -4.75 0.46
N MET A 40 9.25 -5.35 -0.72
CA MET A 40 9.76 -6.72 -0.91
C MET A 40 11.24 -6.85 -0.51
N ASN A 41 12.09 -5.88 -0.87
CA ASN A 41 13.50 -5.88 -0.48
C ASN A 41 13.70 -5.83 1.05
N ILE A 42 12.85 -5.07 1.75
CA ILE A 42 12.88 -4.99 3.21
C ILE A 42 12.42 -6.32 3.81
N ALA A 43 11.32 -6.89 3.32
CA ALA A 43 10.77 -8.15 3.83
C ALA A 43 11.75 -9.32 3.69
N VAL A 44 12.32 -9.55 2.50
CA VAL A 44 13.28 -10.64 2.26
C VAL A 44 14.47 -10.59 3.24
N ARG A 45 14.97 -9.39 3.54
CA ARG A 45 16.06 -9.19 4.51
C ARG A 45 15.60 -9.33 5.96
N ALA A 46 14.35 -8.97 6.25
CA ALA A 46 13.78 -9.05 7.59
C ALA A 46 13.43 -10.49 7.98
N ASN A 47 12.95 -11.32 7.04
CA ASN A 47 12.50 -12.69 7.31
C ASN A 47 13.59 -13.53 7.98
N THR A 48 14.81 -13.51 7.43
CA THR A 48 15.95 -14.24 8.01
C THR A 48 16.36 -13.70 9.38
N ARG A 49 16.29 -12.38 9.58
CA ARG A 49 16.59 -11.74 10.87
C ARG A 49 15.55 -12.11 11.93
N THR A 50 14.27 -12.14 11.55
CA THR A 50 13.17 -12.55 12.40
C THR A 50 13.32 -14.01 12.82
N ALA A 51 13.68 -14.91 11.89
CA ALA A 51 13.94 -16.32 12.18
C ALA A 51 15.08 -16.50 13.22
N VAL A 52 16.20 -15.79 13.03
CA VAL A 52 17.32 -15.84 14.00
C VAL A 52 16.91 -15.27 15.37
N LYS A 53 16.08 -14.22 15.40
CA LYS A 53 15.59 -13.64 16.65
C LYS A 53 14.53 -14.48 17.35
N ALA A 54 13.81 -15.35 16.63
CA ALA A 54 12.87 -16.29 17.23
C ALA A 54 13.54 -17.29 18.18
N VAL A 55 14.81 -17.61 17.96
CA VAL A 55 15.62 -18.45 18.88
C VAL A 55 15.75 -17.79 20.27
N GLN A 56 15.73 -16.45 20.34
CA GLN A 56 15.82 -15.69 21.59
C GLN A 56 14.44 -15.47 22.26
N GLY A 57 13.35 -15.94 21.63
CA GLY A 57 11.99 -15.82 22.10
C GLY A 57 11.08 -15.02 21.16
N LEU A 58 9.78 -15.04 21.45
CA LEU A 58 8.75 -14.40 20.63
C LEU A 58 8.90 -12.88 20.57
N HIS A 59 9.17 -12.24 21.71
CA HIS A 59 9.26 -10.78 21.83
C HIS A 59 10.33 -10.15 20.91
N PRO A 60 11.61 -10.60 20.92
CA PRO A 60 12.62 -10.05 20.03
C PRO A 60 12.33 -10.31 18.55
N ALA A 61 11.74 -11.47 18.19
CA ALA A 61 11.34 -11.76 16.82
C ALA A 61 10.23 -10.80 16.34
N LEU A 62 9.19 -10.64 17.14
CA LEU A 62 8.08 -9.76 16.83
C LEU A 62 8.51 -8.29 16.72
N ARG A 63 9.47 -7.86 17.55
CA ARG A 63 10.03 -6.51 17.45
C ARG A 63 10.71 -6.28 16.10
N VAL A 64 11.47 -7.25 15.58
CA VAL A 64 12.08 -7.15 14.25
C VAL A 64 11.02 -7.12 13.15
N ALA A 65 10.06 -8.05 13.21
CA ALA A 65 8.96 -8.12 12.25
C ALA A 65 8.16 -6.80 12.20
N PHE A 66 7.72 -6.29 13.35
CA PHE A 66 6.97 -5.03 13.45
C PHE A 66 7.78 -3.82 12.97
N THR A 67 9.06 -3.74 13.35
CA THR A 67 9.94 -2.66 12.88
C THR A 67 10.10 -2.70 11.36
N SER A 68 10.27 -3.89 10.77
CA SER A 68 10.39 -4.02 9.32
C SER A 68 9.11 -3.61 8.57
N GLY A 69 7.93 -4.00 9.06
CA GLY A 69 6.65 -3.58 8.51
C GLY A 69 6.42 -2.07 8.64
N THR A 70 6.87 -1.46 9.75
CA THR A 70 6.82 -0.01 9.93
C THR A 70 7.67 0.72 8.90
N VAL A 71 8.90 0.26 8.64
CA VAL A 71 9.79 0.86 7.63
C VAL A 71 9.19 0.74 6.24
N MET A 72 8.58 -0.40 5.91
CA MET A 72 7.83 -0.57 4.66
C MET A 72 6.71 0.46 4.54
N GLY A 73 5.82 0.55 5.54
CA GLY A 73 4.67 1.45 5.51
C GLY A 73 5.05 2.93 5.37
N ILE A 74 6.02 3.40 6.16
CA ILE A 74 6.51 4.79 6.08
C ILE A 74 7.14 5.07 4.71
N SER A 75 7.90 4.12 4.15
CA SER A 75 8.52 4.29 2.84
C SER A 75 7.48 4.44 1.73
N VAL A 76 6.46 3.56 1.71
CA VAL A 76 5.38 3.58 0.71
C VAL A 76 4.60 4.91 0.77
N VAL A 77 4.20 5.32 1.97
CA VAL A 77 3.45 6.56 2.20
C VAL A 77 4.28 7.79 1.82
N SER A 78 5.58 7.80 2.14
CA SER A 78 6.48 8.92 1.82
C SER A 78 6.69 9.07 0.31
N ILE A 79 6.90 7.97 -0.42
CA ILE A 79 7.04 7.99 -1.88
C ILE A 79 5.75 8.53 -2.51
N GLY A 80 4.58 8.08 -2.03
CA GLY A 80 3.29 8.55 -2.52
C GLY A 80 3.07 10.04 -2.28
N LEU A 81 3.32 10.50 -1.06
CA LEU A 81 3.13 11.90 -0.71
C LEU A 81 4.09 12.84 -1.45
N ILE A 82 5.37 12.47 -1.56
CA ILE A 82 6.36 13.24 -2.32
C ILE A 82 5.98 13.28 -3.81
N GLY A 83 5.56 12.14 -4.38
CA GLY A 83 5.12 12.06 -5.77
C GLY A 83 3.94 12.98 -6.08
N VAL A 84 2.88 12.92 -5.25
CA VAL A 84 1.72 13.82 -5.39
C VAL A 84 2.13 15.29 -5.21
N SER A 85 2.98 15.58 -4.22
CA SER A 85 3.41 16.96 -3.93
C SER A 85 4.23 17.58 -5.06
N ILE A 86 5.18 16.82 -5.64
CA ILE A 86 6.01 17.30 -6.76
C ILE A 86 5.13 17.54 -8.00
N LEU A 87 4.26 16.58 -8.33
CA LEU A 87 3.37 16.73 -9.49
C LEU A 87 2.39 17.88 -9.31
N TYR A 88 1.92 18.10 -8.09
CA TYR A 88 1.12 19.28 -7.74
C TYR A 88 1.90 20.57 -8.00
N ILE A 89 3.13 20.69 -7.48
CA ILE A 89 3.96 21.90 -7.64
C ILE A 89 4.25 22.20 -9.11
N VAL A 90 4.58 21.17 -9.90
CA VAL A 90 5.02 21.31 -11.30
C VAL A 90 3.87 21.58 -12.25
N PHE A 91 2.81 20.79 -12.18
CA PHE A 91 1.75 20.83 -13.20
C PHE A 91 0.61 21.75 -12.85
N GLN A 92 0.39 22.05 -11.56
CA GLN A 92 -0.73 22.88 -11.09
C GLN A 92 -2.01 22.58 -11.89
N ASN A 93 -2.37 21.30 -12.02
CA ASN A 93 -3.59 20.85 -12.69
C ASN A 93 -4.07 19.51 -12.12
N TYR A 94 -5.29 19.48 -11.58
CA TYR A 94 -5.81 18.31 -10.87
C TYR A 94 -6.11 17.15 -11.81
N THR A 95 -6.43 17.44 -13.07
CA THR A 95 -6.69 16.42 -14.10
C THR A 95 -5.38 15.73 -14.49
N ILE A 96 -4.27 16.47 -14.50
CA ILE A 96 -2.94 15.90 -14.71
C ILE A 96 -2.54 15.04 -13.51
N VAL A 97 -2.73 15.52 -12.28
CA VAL A 97 -2.45 14.75 -11.05
C VAL A 97 -3.32 13.48 -10.98
N ALA A 98 -4.57 13.51 -11.47
CA ALA A 98 -5.40 12.31 -11.57
C ALA A 98 -4.79 11.20 -12.44
N GLY A 99 -3.97 11.56 -13.44
CA GLY A 99 -3.16 10.61 -14.20
C GLY A 99 -2.21 9.78 -13.35
N PHE A 100 -1.62 10.35 -12.29
CA PHE A 100 -0.71 9.68 -11.37
C PHE A 100 -1.41 8.58 -10.59
N GLY A 101 -2.60 8.87 -10.05
CA GLY A 101 -3.44 7.86 -9.40
C GLY A 101 -3.79 6.71 -10.35
N PHE A 102 -4.19 7.04 -11.59
CA PHE A 102 -4.50 6.02 -12.59
C PHE A 102 -3.30 5.13 -12.96
N GLY A 103 -2.10 5.71 -13.03
CA GLY A 103 -0.85 4.97 -13.23
C GLY A 103 -0.52 4.05 -12.06
N ALA A 104 -0.70 4.55 -10.84
CA ALA A 104 -0.52 3.77 -9.62
C ALA A 104 -1.45 2.55 -9.58
N SER A 105 -2.74 2.73 -9.88
CA SER A 105 -3.74 1.66 -9.90
C SER A 105 -3.48 0.62 -10.97
N SER A 106 -2.98 1.03 -12.14
CA SER A 106 -2.66 0.10 -13.22
C SER A 106 -1.60 -0.93 -12.77
N ILE A 107 -0.50 -0.45 -12.17
CA ILE A 107 0.58 -1.33 -11.71
C ILE A 107 0.16 -2.12 -10.46
N ALA A 108 -0.56 -1.50 -9.52
CA ALA A 108 -1.04 -2.17 -8.32
C ALA A 108 -1.95 -3.36 -8.65
N LEU A 109 -2.84 -3.20 -9.64
CA LEU A 109 -3.70 -4.28 -10.11
C LEU A 109 -2.89 -5.47 -10.62
N PHE A 110 -1.91 -5.25 -11.50
CA PHE A 110 -1.09 -6.35 -12.01
C PHE A 110 -0.19 -6.97 -10.94
N ALA A 111 0.39 -6.16 -10.05
CA ALA A 111 1.22 -6.65 -8.96
C ALA A 111 0.42 -7.52 -7.98
N ARG A 112 -0.78 -7.08 -7.60
CA ARG A 112 -1.66 -7.80 -6.67
C ARG A 112 -2.23 -9.08 -7.28
N VAL A 113 -2.72 -9.01 -8.52
CA VAL A 113 -3.27 -10.19 -9.21
C VAL A 113 -2.15 -11.19 -9.54
N GLY A 114 -1.05 -10.72 -10.12
CA GLY A 114 0.07 -11.58 -10.49
C GLY A 114 0.74 -12.23 -9.26
N GLY A 115 1.05 -11.43 -8.24
CA GLY A 115 1.63 -11.94 -6.99
C GLY A 115 0.66 -12.82 -6.20
N GLY A 116 -0.63 -12.47 -6.17
CA GLY A 116 -1.68 -13.25 -5.52
C GLY A 116 -1.89 -14.63 -6.15
N ILE A 117 -1.88 -14.71 -7.48
CA ILE A 117 -1.93 -16.00 -8.19
C ILE A 117 -0.69 -16.82 -7.88
N TYR A 118 0.50 -16.21 -7.94
CA TYR A 118 1.76 -16.91 -7.68
C TYR A 118 1.80 -17.50 -6.26
N THR A 119 1.50 -16.67 -5.24
CA THR A 119 1.55 -17.12 -3.84
C THR A 119 0.51 -18.18 -3.55
N LYS A 120 -0.75 -18.00 -4.00
CA LYS A 120 -1.81 -18.95 -3.68
C LYS A 120 -1.73 -20.25 -4.47
N ALA A 121 -1.18 -20.24 -5.68
CA ALA A 121 -0.89 -21.48 -6.38
C ALA A 121 0.21 -22.29 -5.68
N ALA A 122 1.25 -21.62 -5.15
CA ALA A 122 2.34 -22.27 -4.45
C ALA A 122 1.92 -22.79 -3.05
N ASP A 123 1.31 -21.94 -2.24
CA ASP A 123 0.77 -22.22 -0.88
C ASP A 123 -0.16 -23.46 -0.91
N VAL A 124 -1.21 -23.40 -1.73
CA VAL A 124 -2.18 -24.52 -1.85
C VAL A 124 -1.52 -25.80 -2.38
N GLY A 125 -0.59 -25.70 -3.32
CA GLY A 125 0.12 -26.85 -3.86
C GLY A 125 1.07 -27.50 -2.84
N ALA A 126 1.81 -26.67 -2.09
CA ALA A 126 2.74 -27.11 -1.06
C ALA A 126 2.00 -27.82 0.08
N ASP A 127 0.90 -27.22 0.54
CA ASP A 127 0.14 -27.72 1.68
C ASP A 127 -0.64 -28.99 1.38
N LEU A 128 -1.32 -29.06 0.24
CA LEU A 128 -2.11 -30.24 -0.11
C LEU A 128 -1.23 -31.47 -0.28
N VAL A 129 -0.18 -31.37 -1.08
CA VAL A 129 0.70 -32.52 -1.34
C VAL A 129 1.58 -32.83 -0.13
N GLY A 130 2.11 -31.82 0.55
CA GLY A 130 2.96 -31.99 1.72
C GLY A 130 2.19 -32.53 2.93
N LYS A 131 1.23 -31.75 3.43
CA LYS A 131 0.55 -32.05 4.70
C LYS A 131 -0.48 -33.18 4.55
N ILE A 132 -1.28 -33.16 3.48
CA ILE A 132 -2.43 -34.07 3.35
C ILE A 132 -2.04 -35.39 2.68
N GLU A 133 -1.30 -35.36 1.57
CA GLU A 133 -0.96 -36.59 0.84
C GLU A 133 0.26 -37.32 1.40
N GLN A 134 1.34 -36.59 1.69
CA GLN A 134 2.60 -37.18 2.16
C GLN A 134 2.74 -37.20 3.69
N GLY A 135 1.89 -36.45 4.40
CA GLY A 135 1.94 -36.38 5.87
C GLY A 135 3.22 -35.77 6.42
N ILE A 136 3.93 -34.95 5.62
CA ILE A 136 5.12 -34.22 6.07
C ILE A 136 4.72 -32.87 6.69
N PRO A 137 5.55 -32.30 7.59
CA PRO A 137 5.30 -30.99 8.17
C PRO A 137 5.15 -29.87 7.12
N GLU A 138 4.50 -28.79 7.53
CA GLU A 138 4.50 -27.50 6.82
C GLU A 138 5.92 -26.99 6.60
N ASP A 139 6.16 -26.32 5.46
CA ASP A 139 7.47 -25.76 5.10
C ASP A 139 8.64 -26.77 5.14
N ASP A 140 8.35 -28.06 4.97
CA ASP A 140 9.39 -29.09 5.01
C ASP A 140 10.34 -28.96 3.80
N PRO A 141 11.67 -28.95 4.01
CA PRO A 141 12.65 -28.75 2.95
C PRO A 141 12.63 -29.84 1.87
N ARG A 142 11.97 -30.98 2.11
CA ARG A 142 11.79 -32.06 1.12
C ARG A 142 10.69 -31.73 0.11
N ASN A 143 9.78 -30.81 0.44
CA ASN A 143 8.72 -30.40 -0.45
C ASN A 143 9.24 -29.32 -1.44
N PRO A 144 9.27 -29.61 -2.75
CA PRO A 144 9.83 -28.68 -3.73
C PRO A 144 9.04 -27.37 -3.89
N ALA A 145 7.78 -27.33 -3.43
CA ALA A 145 6.94 -26.14 -3.53
C ALA A 145 7.21 -25.09 -2.45
N THR A 146 7.92 -25.44 -1.36
CA THR A 146 8.15 -24.55 -0.21
C THR A 146 8.94 -23.29 -0.55
N ILE A 147 9.90 -23.38 -1.48
CA ILE A 147 10.61 -22.19 -1.96
C ILE A 147 9.67 -21.27 -2.75
N ALA A 148 8.78 -21.85 -3.57
CA ALA A 148 7.82 -21.06 -4.33
C ALA A 148 6.80 -20.38 -3.41
N ASP A 149 6.39 -21.06 -2.34
CA ASP A 149 5.49 -20.51 -1.31
C ASP A 149 6.10 -19.30 -0.61
N ASN A 150 7.30 -19.49 -0.03
CA ASN A 150 8.04 -18.42 0.64
C ASN A 150 8.42 -17.25 -0.29
N VAL A 151 8.68 -17.52 -1.58
CA VAL A 151 8.84 -16.45 -2.59
C VAL A 151 7.50 -15.73 -2.81
N GLY A 152 6.41 -16.49 -2.88
CA GLY A 152 5.05 -16.00 -3.01
C GLY A 152 4.67 -14.99 -1.93
N ASP A 153 4.98 -15.27 -0.67
CA ASP A 153 4.71 -14.34 0.43
C ASP A 153 5.36 -12.96 0.21
N ASN A 154 6.58 -12.94 -0.33
CA ASN A 154 7.28 -11.68 -0.60
C ASN A 154 6.77 -10.97 -1.85
N VAL A 155 6.32 -11.71 -2.86
CA VAL A 155 5.87 -11.15 -4.14
C VAL A 155 4.40 -10.72 -4.08
N GLY A 156 3.52 -11.56 -3.54
CA GLY A 156 2.09 -11.29 -3.39
C GLY A 156 1.80 -10.45 -2.16
N ASP A 157 2.07 -11.01 -0.99
CA ASP A 157 1.60 -10.45 0.27
C ASP A 157 2.38 -9.19 0.70
N VAL A 158 3.61 -9.02 0.22
CA VAL A 158 4.42 -7.80 0.46
C VAL A 158 4.43 -6.87 -0.75
N ALA A 159 4.93 -7.29 -1.91
CA ALA A 159 5.07 -6.37 -3.04
C ALA A 159 3.70 -5.93 -3.59
N GLY A 160 2.78 -6.87 -3.75
CA GLY A 160 1.40 -6.60 -4.17
C GLY A 160 0.65 -5.71 -3.17
N MET A 161 0.76 -6.00 -1.87
CA MET A 161 0.17 -5.14 -0.83
C MET A 161 0.81 -3.75 -0.80
N GLY A 162 2.13 -3.63 -0.96
CA GLY A 162 2.83 -2.35 -0.98
C GLY A 162 2.38 -1.44 -2.12
N ALA A 163 2.18 -2.01 -3.32
CA ALA A 163 1.64 -1.29 -4.46
C ALA A 163 0.15 -0.92 -4.28
N ASP A 164 -0.64 -1.80 -3.68
CA ASP A 164 -2.05 -1.55 -3.34
C ASP A 164 -2.22 -0.43 -2.31
N LEU A 165 -1.41 -0.43 -1.25
CA LEU A 165 -1.42 0.64 -0.24
C LEU A 165 -0.98 1.97 -0.84
N PHE A 166 0.02 1.97 -1.73
CA PHE A 166 0.43 3.16 -2.46
C PHE A 166 -0.71 3.73 -3.29
N GLU A 167 -1.37 2.87 -4.08
CA GLU A 167 -2.52 3.18 -4.92
C GLU A 167 -3.64 3.81 -4.12
N SER A 168 -4.08 3.15 -3.04
CA SER A 168 -5.23 3.59 -2.26
C SER A 168 -4.92 4.88 -1.49
N TYR A 169 -3.69 5.03 -1.00
CA TYR A 169 -3.25 6.25 -0.33
C TYR A 169 -3.26 7.45 -1.28
N VAL A 170 -2.58 7.33 -2.42
CA VAL A 170 -2.52 8.36 -3.46
C VAL A 170 -3.91 8.67 -4.01
N GLY A 171 -4.68 7.63 -4.32
CA GLY A 171 -6.04 7.73 -4.85
C GLY A 171 -6.96 8.51 -3.91
N SER A 172 -6.89 8.25 -2.60
CA SER A 172 -7.70 8.97 -1.60
C SER A 172 -7.38 10.48 -1.54
N ILE A 173 -6.10 10.86 -1.65
CA ILE A 173 -5.67 12.26 -1.65
C ILE A 173 -6.20 12.96 -2.91
N ILE A 174 -5.99 12.35 -4.07
CA ILE A 174 -6.40 12.90 -5.36
C ILE A 174 -7.92 12.99 -5.49
N ALA A 175 -8.65 11.98 -5.02
CA ALA A 175 -10.11 11.99 -5.00
C ALA A 175 -10.65 13.13 -4.13
N THR A 176 -10.04 13.34 -2.96
CA THR A 176 -10.40 14.45 -2.06
C THR A 176 -10.10 15.81 -2.71
N MET A 177 -8.95 15.96 -3.37
CA MET A 177 -8.61 17.18 -4.12
C MET A 177 -9.62 17.45 -5.25
N SER A 178 -9.97 16.41 -6.02
CA SER A 178 -10.92 16.53 -7.14
C SER A 178 -12.32 16.92 -6.64
N LEU A 179 -12.77 16.31 -5.54
CA LEU A 179 -14.05 16.63 -4.92
C LEU A 179 -14.10 18.07 -4.39
N ALA A 180 -13.00 18.57 -3.81
CA ALA A 180 -12.94 19.93 -3.28
C ALA A 180 -13.15 20.99 -4.38
N ILE A 181 -12.55 20.80 -5.56
CA ILE A 181 -12.68 21.71 -6.70
C ILE A 181 -14.08 21.64 -7.29
N VAL A 182 -14.55 20.43 -7.60
CA VAL A 182 -15.86 20.23 -8.23
C VAL A 182 -16.97 20.69 -7.28
N GLY A 183 -16.87 20.38 -6.00
CA GLY A 183 -17.81 20.82 -4.97
C GLY A 183 -17.85 22.35 -4.83
N ALA A 184 -16.70 23.02 -4.82
CA ALA A 184 -16.65 24.48 -4.76
C ALA A 184 -17.26 25.13 -6.02
N SER A 185 -17.00 24.57 -7.20
CA SER A 185 -17.61 25.04 -8.46
C SER A 185 -19.13 24.85 -8.47
N ALA A 186 -19.64 23.72 -7.95
CA ALA A 186 -21.07 23.43 -7.88
C ALA A 186 -21.83 24.35 -6.89
N LEU A 187 -21.14 24.85 -5.86
CA LEU A 187 -21.68 25.80 -4.89
C LEU A 187 -21.66 27.26 -5.40
N GLY A 188 -21.29 27.49 -6.67
CA GLY A 188 -21.24 28.83 -7.25
C GLY A 188 -20.13 29.71 -6.68
N MET A 189 -19.18 29.14 -5.92
CA MET A 189 -17.98 29.85 -5.51
C MET A 189 -17.14 30.10 -6.77
N SER A 190 -16.70 31.34 -6.99
CA SER A 190 -15.75 31.70 -8.05
C SER A 190 -14.38 31.07 -7.76
N THR A 191 -14.34 29.75 -7.91
CA THR A 191 -13.10 29.01 -8.06
C THR A 191 -12.74 29.14 -9.53
N THR A 192 -11.73 29.94 -9.80
CA THR A 192 -11.03 29.81 -11.07
C THR A 192 -10.61 28.35 -11.21
N MET A 193 -10.67 27.80 -12.43
CA MET A 193 -10.04 26.50 -12.71
C MET A 193 -8.52 26.53 -12.42
N ASP A 194 -7.98 27.73 -12.18
CA ASP A 194 -6.76 27.99 -11.42
C ASP A 194 -6.99 27.90 -9.90
N PHE A 195 -6.43 26.82 -9.34
CA PHE A 195 -5.97 26.60 -7.97
C PHE A 195 -6.24 27.71 -6.95
N ASP A 196 -7.36 27.60 -6.22
CA ASP A 196 -7.39 28.15 -4.86
C ASP A 196 -6.54 27.24 -3.96
N HIS A 197 -5.30 27.68 -3.69
CA HIS A 197 -4.29 26.96 -2.91
C HIS A 197 -4.83 26.40 -1.57
N LYS A 198 -5.86 27.04 -0.99
CA LYS A 198 -6.40 26.65 0.32
C LYS A 198 -7.16 25.32 0.30
N LEU A 199 -7.92 25.02 -0.75
CA LEU A 199 -8.72 23.79 -0.84
C LEU A 199 -7.86 22.56 -1.17
N PHE A 200 -6.77 22.76 -1.91
CA PHE A 200 -5.84 21.70 -2.31
C PHE A 200 -4.83 21.31 -1.24
N ILE A 201 -4.41 22.26 -0.41
CA ILE A 201 -3.43 22.01 0.65
C ILE A 201 -4.03 21.18 1.79
N LEU A 202 -5.35 21.25 2.00
CA LEU A 202 -5.99 20.60 3.15
C LEU A 202 -5.80 19.07 3.18
N PRO A 203 -6.07 18.29 2.11
CA PRO A 203 -5.83 16.84 2.11
C PRO A 203 -4.35 16.50 2.31
N LEU A 204 -3.45 17.32 1.75
CA LEU A 204 -2.00 17.13 1.89
C LEU A 204 -1.54 17.39 3.33
N LEU A 205 -2.09 18.40 4.01
CA LEU A 205 -1.83 18.67 5.41
C LEU A 205 -2.33 17.54 6.30
N ILE A 206 -3.56 17.05 6.09
CA ILE A 206 -4.11 15.92 6.84
C ILE A 206 -3.21 14.68 6.64
N ALA A 207 -2.78 14.42 5.41
CA ALA A 207 -1.86 13.33 5.07
C ALA A 207 -0.50 13.47 5.80
N THR A 208 0.10 14.66 5.80
CA THR A 208 1.37 14.92 6.52
C THR A 208 1.23 14.75 8.03
N LEU A 209 0.15 15.29 8.63
CA LEU A 209 -0.13 15.11 10.06
C LEU A 209 -0.35 13.63 10.40
N GLY A 210 -0.99 12.87 9.51
CA GLY A 210 -1.13 11.43 9.62
C GLY A 210 0.22 10.70 9.67
N ILE A 211 1.19 11.10 8.85
CA ILE A 211 2.55 10.55 8.90
C ILE A 211 3.19 10.84 10.26
N PHE A 212 3.16 12.08 10.74
CA PHE A 212 3.71 12.41 12.07
C PHE A 212 3.03 11.64 13.20
N ALA A 213 1.70 11.53 13.17
CA ALA A 213 0.95 10.74 14.13
C ALA A 213 1.33 9.25 14.06
N SER A 214 1.54 8.69 12.86
CA SER A 214 1.98 7.31 12.68
C SER A 214 3.38 7.07 13.24
N ILE A 215 4.33 8.00 13.02
CA ILE A 215 5.68 7.94 13.57
C ILE A 215 5.61 7.93 15.10
N ILE A 216 4.86 8.84 15.72
CA ILE A 216 4.67 8.87 17.18
C ILE A 216 4.03 7.57 17.67
N GLY A 217 3.01 7.08 16.96
CA GLY A 217 2.33 5.83 17.25
C GLY A 217 3.28 4.63 17.27
N THR A 218 4.22 4.56 16.32
CA THR A 218 5.19 3.45 16.24
C THR A 218 6.11 3.39 17.46
N PHE A 219 6.44 4.53 18.09
CA PHE A 219 7.20 4.55 19.34
C PHE A 219 6.40 4.15 20.58
N LEU A 220 5.07 4.29 20.53
CA LEU A 220 4.16 3.92 21.62
C LEU A 220 3.82 2.42 21.63
N VAL A 221 4.03 1.72 20.51
CA VAL A 221 3.84 0.26 20.45
C VAL A 221 4.93 -0.43 21.26
N ARG A 222 4.57 -0.85 22.48
CA ARG A 222 5.39 -1.70 23.36
C ARG A 222 4.69 -3.02 23.59
N THR A 223 5.37 -4.11 23.23
CA THR A 223 4.93 -5.49 23.50
C THR A 223 5.27 -5.86 24.95
N LYS A 224 4.27 -6.31 25.72
CA LYS A 224 4.48 -6.93 27.05
C LYS A 224 4.92 -8.38 26.88
N GLU A 225 5.78 -8.87 27.78
CA GLU A 225 6.43 -10.20 27.69
C GLU A 225 5.47 -11.40 27.69
N ASN A 226 4.23 -11.23 28.16
CA ASN A 226 3.21 -12.30 28.24
C ASN A 226 1.98 -12.07 27.34
N ALA A 227 2.09 -11.25 26.30
CA ALA A 227 0.96 -11.00 25.39
C ALA A 227 0.89 -12.06 24.28
N SER A 228 -0.27 -12.72 24.16
CA SER A 228 -0.60 -13.58 23.02
C SER A 228 -0.54 -12.78 21.71
N MET A 229 -0.03 -13.38 20.63
CA MET A 229 0.06 -12.80 19.28
C MET A 229 -1.27 -12.15 18.85
N GLY A 230 -2.40 -12.82 19.13
CA GLY A 230 -3.74 -12.33 18.83
C GLY A 230 -4.09 -11.03 19.58
N LYS A 231 -3.69 -10.90 20.85
CA LYS A 231 -3.90 -9.66 21.63
C LYS A 231 -3.03 -8.51 21.13
N ILE A 232 -1.83 -8.79 20.62
CA ILE A 232 -0.92 -7.75 20.13
C ILE A 232 -1.43 -7.15 18.82
N ILE A 233 -1.86 -8.01 17.88
CA ILE A 233 -2.49 -7.56 16.63
C ILE A 233 -3.83 -6.87 16.94
N MET A 234 -4.63 -7.43 17.86
CA MET A 234 -5.89 -6.83 18.27
C MET A 234 -5.70 -5.42 18.85
N VAL A 235 -4.65 -5.14 19.64
CA VAL A 235 -4.39 -3.79 20.18
C VAL A 235 -4.04 -2.78 19.09
N ILE A 236 -3.33 -3.22 18.04
CA ILE A 236 -3.05 -2.39 16.86
C ILE A 236 -4.34 -2.13 16.07
N THR A 237 -5.22 -3.13 15.95
CA THR A 237 -6.53 -3.03 15.28
C THR A 237 -7.61 -2.35 16.14
N TYR A 238 -7.51 -2.37 17.47
CA TYR A 238 -8.56 -1.89 18.39
C TYR A 238 -8.80 -0.39 18.26
N TRP A 239 -7.83 0.35 17.74
CA TRP A 239 -7.98 1.76 17.41
C TRP A 239 -9.02 2.01 16.30
N TYR A 240 -9.31 1.02 15.44
CA TYR A 240 -10.38 1.07 14.43
C TYR A 240 -11.76 0.69 14.99
N ASN A 241 -11.83 -0.03 16.12
CA ASN A 241 -13.06 -0.65 16.62
C ASN A 241 -13.73 0.11 17.78
N CYS A 242 -13.36 1.38 18.01
CA CYS A 242 -14.10 2.30 18.88
C CYS A 242 -15.47 2.73 18.29
N ARG A 243 -16.02 1.97 17.34
CA ARG A 243 -17.44 1.95 16.96
C ARG A 243 -18.02 0.54 17.12
N GLY A 244 -18.11 0.09 18.37
CA GLY A 244 -19.24 -0.70 18.86
C GLY A 244 -19.50 -2.07 18.22
N TYR A 245 -18.53 -2.98 18.19
CA TYR A 245 -18.84 -4.41 18.07
C TYR A 245 -18.04 -5.25 19.08
N ASN A 246 -18.78 -5.90 19.98
CA ASN A 246 -18.29 -6.85 20.99
C ASN A 246 -17.58 -8.04 20.32
N SER A 247 -16.27 -8.14 20.50
CA SER A 247 -15.41 -9.20 19.95
C SER A 247 -15.26 -10.42 20.88
N THR A 248 -16.25 -10.70 21.72
CA THR A 248 -16.21 -11.80 22.71
C THR A 248 -16.41 -13.21 22.12
N ASN A 249 -16.75 -13.37 20.84
CA ASN A 249 -17.14 -14.68 20.29
C ASN A 249 -16.07 -15.44 19.49
N TRP A 250 -14.89 -14.86 19.22
CA TRP A 250 -13.88 -15.54 18.37
C TRP A 250 -13.04 -16.59 19.10
N TYR A 251 -12.99 -16.59 20.43
CA TYR A 251 -12.21 -17.57 21.21
C TYR A 251 -12.94 -18.88 21.50
N ARG A 252 -14.19 -19.05 21.07
CA ARG A 252 -15.03 -20.19 21.46
C ARG A 252 -15.01 -21.37 20.48
N TYR A 253 -14.24 -21.30 19.40
CA TYR A 253 -14.34 -22.26 18.29
C TYR A 253 -13.10 -23.09 17.96
N ASN A 254 -12.06 -23.10 18.80
CA ASN A 254 -10.90 -24.00 18.63
C ASN A 254 -10.43 -24.59 19.97
N ASN A 255 -11.30 -25.38 20.61
CA ASN A 255 -10.91 -26.45 21.54
C ASN A 255 -11.31 -27.79 20.94
#